data_AF-A0A3E4YL06-F1
#
_entry.id   AF-A0A3E4YL06-F1
#
_cell.length_a   1.000
_cell.length_b   1.000
_cell.length_c   1.000
_cell.angle_alpha   90.00
_cell.angle_beta   90.00
_cell.angle_gamma   90.00
#
_symmetry.space_group_name_H-M   'P 1'
#
loop_
_entity.id
_entity.type
_entity.pdbx_description
1 polymer ?
#
loop_
_entity_poly.entity_id
_entity_poly.type
_entity_poly.pdbx_seq_one_letter_code
_entity_poly.pdbx_strand_id
1 'polypeptide(L)'
;MLLEDSIQYKKKTWKSNVVRDHEGNVFRTIPDMCRHWGISPSCYRERLARNFTLEQILTYRPDFTSTDHLGNTYRTKSEMCNHYGVMIGTYNSRINRGWSVEKALTGKESTNNE
;
A
#
# COMPACT_ATOMS: atom_id res chain seq x y z
N MET A 1 -14.23 -36.85 57.47
CA MET A 1 -14.72 -35.54 57.91
C MET A 1 -13.50 -34.67 58.15
N LEU A 2 -13.11 -33.68 57.36
CA LEU A 2 -13.51 -33.17 56.04
C LEU A 2 -12.17 -32.75 55.37
N LEU A 3 -11.98 -33.16 54.13
CA LEU A 3 -10.91 -32.70 53.23
C LEU A 3 -11.41 -31.42 52.58
N GLU A 4 -10.92 -30.24 52.94
CA GLU A 4 -11.25 -29.00 52.20
C GLU A 4 -10.06 -28.04 52.10
N ASP A 5 -9.02 -28.46 51.38
CA ASP A 5 -8.08 -27.53 50.75
C ASP A 5 -8.78 -26.85 49.56
N SER A 6 -9.50 -25.75 49.82
CA SER A 6 -10.17 -24.95 48.80
C SER A 6 -9.29 -23.77 48.36
N ILE A 7 -8.25 -24.05 47.56
CA ILE A 7 -7.61 -23.00 46.77
C ILE A 7 -8.57 -22.64 45.63
N GLN A 8 -9.34 -21.57 45.81
CA GLN A 8 -10.15 -20.96 44.76
C GLN A 8 -9.24 -20.40 43.66
N TYR A 9 -8.83 -21.24 42.71
CA TYR A 9 -8.09 -20.81 41.53
C TYR A 9 -9.01 -19.99 40.62
N LYS A 10 -8.89 -18.66 40.67
CA LYS A 10 -9.54 -17.76 39.71
C LYS A 10 -9.04 -18.12 38.31
N LYS A 11 -9.90 -18.73 37.47
CA LYS A 11 -9.62 -18.98 36.05
C LYS A 11 -9.27 -17.65 35.38
N LYS A 12 -8.00 -17.48 35.01
CA LYS A 12 -7.50 -16.34 34.25
C LYS A 12 -8.13 -16.38 32.86
N THR A 13 -9.19 -15.62 32.61
CA THR A 13 -9.82 -15.52 31.29
C THR A 13 -8.96 -14.60 30.41
N TRP A 14 -8.09 -15.19 29.60
CA TRP A 14 -7.37 -14.45 28.56
C TRP A 14 -8.41 -14.04 27.52
N LYS A 15 -8.82 -12.77 27.47
CA LYS A 15 -9.60 -12.26 26.34
C LYS A 15 -8.78 -12.60 25.10
N SER A 16 -9.32 -13.47 24.25
CA SER A 16 -8.71 -13.78 22.97
C SER A 16 -8.66 -12.48 22.17
N ASN A 17 -7.47 -11.88 22.06
CA ASN A 17 -7.22 -10.67 21.27
C ASN A 17 -7.25 -11.03 19.77
N VAL A 18 -8.40 -11.49 19.30
CA VAL A 18 -8.65 -11.74 17.88
C VAL A 18 -9.06 -10.44 17.20
N VAL A 19 -8.71 -10.31 15.93
CA VAL A 19 -9.14 -9.18 15.08
C VAL A 19 -10.15 -9.67 14.06
N ARG A 20 -11.03 -8.78 13.62
CA ARG A 20 -12.05 -9.07 12.62
C ARG A 20 -11.92 -8.13 11.44
N ASP A 21 -12.15 -8.62 10.24
CA ASP A 21 -12.29 -7.76 9.06
C ASP A 21 -13.74 -7.25 8.90
N HIS A 22 -14.00 -6.55 7.80
CA HIS A 22 -15.30 -5.99 7.46
C HIS A 22 -16.32 -7.04 7.00
N GLU A 23 -15.89 -8.26 6.65
CA GLU A 23 -16.75 -9.39 6.28
C GLU A 23 -17.07 -10.29 7.48
N GLY A 24 -16.43 -10.04 8.64
CA GLY A 24 -16.63 -10.80 9.87
C GLY A 24 -15.66 -11.96 10.07
N ASN A 25 -14.70 -12.16 9.16
CA ASN A 25 -13.65 -13.18 9.31
C ASN A 25 -12.78 -12.87 10.53
N VAL A 26 -12.34 -13.92 11.24
CA VAL A 26 -11.60 -13.80 12.50
C VAL A 26 -10.14 -14.21 12.31
N PHE A 27 -9.22 -13.35 12.74
CA PHE A 27 -7.78 -13.59 12.66
C PHE A 27 -7.12 -13.47 14.03
N ARG A 28 -6.00 -14.16 14.21
CA ARG A 28 -5.20 -14.06 15.45
C ARG A 28 -4.52 -12.71 15.58
N THR A 29 -4.11 -12.12 14.46
CA THR A 29 -3.33 -10.88 14.42
C THR A 29 -3.66 -10.04 13.18
N ILE A 30 -3.36 -8.73 13.22
CA ILE A 30 -3.49 -7.84 12.06
C ILE A 30 -2.64 -8.32 10.87
N PRO A 31 -1.37 -8.74 11.02
CA PRO A 31 -0.60 -9.30 9.91
C PRO A 31 -1.25 -10.51 9.24
N ASP A 32 -1.93 -11.38 10.00
CA ASP A 32 -2.64 -12.52 9.42
C ASP A 32 -3.84 -12.08 8.58
N MET A 33 -4.60 -11.09 9.07
CA MET A 33 -5.67 -10.44 8.31
C MET A 33 -5.12 -9.75 7.05
N CYS A 34 -4.00 -9.04 7.15
CA CYS A 34 -3.36 -8.38 6.00
C CYS A 34 -2.94 -9.39 4.93
N ARG A 35 -2.33 -10.52 5.35
CA ARG A 35 -1.91 -11.59 4.45
C ARG A 35 -3.11 -12.21 3.71
N HIS A 36 -4.22 -12.42 4.41
CA HIS A 36 -5.45 -12.91 3.80
C HIS A 36 -5.96 -11.97 2.69
N TRP A 37 -5.96 -10.65 2.94
CA TRP A 37 -6.40 -9.63 1.98
C TRP A 37 -5.34 -9.22 0.94
N GLY A 38 -4.18 -9.88 0.93
CA GLY A 38 -3.10 -9.62 -0.03
C GLY A 38 -2.46 -8.24 0.10
N ILE A 39 -2.46 -7.64 1.28
CA ILE A 39 -1.80 -6.36 1.55
C ILE A 39 -0.68 -6.51 2.59
N SER A 40 0.30 -5.60 2.56
CA SER A 40 1.34 -5.57 3.59
C SER A 40 0.84 -4.90 4.88
N PRO A 41 1.37 -5.27 6.06
CA PRO A 41 1.09 -4.55 7.31
C PRO A 41 1.48 -3.06 7.27
N SER A 42 2.45 -2.69 6.42
CA SER A 42 2.83 -1.28 6.22
C SER A 42 1.73 -0.52 5.48
N CYS A 43 1.17 -1.08 4.40
CA CYS A 43 0.02 -0.50 3.70
C CYS A 43 -1.18 -0.35 4.66
N TYR A 44 -1.42 -1.34 5.52
CA TYR A 44 -2.47 -1.26 6.53
C TYR A 44 -2.29 -0.04 7.43
N ARG A 45 -1.09 0.13 8.02
CA ARG A 45 -0.79 1.24 8.93
C ARG A 45 -0.86 2.60 8.24
N GLU A 46 -0.33 2.71 7.02
CA GLU A 46 -0.38 3.95 6.24
C GLU A 46 -1.83 4.38 5.96
N ARG A 47 -2.66 3.44 5.47
CA ARG A 47 -4.08 3.70 5.19
C ARG A 47 -4.85 4.05 6.46
N LEU A 48 -4.56 3.36 7.58
CA LEU A 48 -5.13 3.68 8.88
C LEU A 48 -4.74 5.09 9.34
N ALA A 49 -3.48 5.49 9.21
CA ALA A 49 -3.01 6.84 9.53
C ALA A 49 -3.64 7.93 8.65
N ARG A 50 -4.11 7.55 7.46
CA ARG A 50 -4.88 8.39 6.54
C ARG A 50 -6.39 8.35 6.80
N ASN A 51 -6.83 7.77 7.91
CA ASN A 51 -8.23 7.64 8.33
C ASN A 51 -9.12 6.86 7.34
N PHE A 52 -8.57 5.87 6.64
CA PHE A 52 -9.37 4.97 5.80
C PHE A 52 -10.22 4.05 6.69
N THR A 53 -11.41 3.67 6.22
CA THR A 53 -12.22 2.64 6.89
C THR A 53 -11.53 1.28 6.82
N LEU A 54 -11.88 0.33 7.70
CA LEU A 54 -11.28 -1.01 7.69
C LEU A 54 -11.48 -1.72 6.33
N GLU A 55 -12.65 -1.57 5.73
CA GLU A 55 -12.93 -2.05 4.38
C GLU A 55 -11.95 -1.43 3.38
N GLN A 56 -11.86 -0.09 3.31
CA GLN A 56 -10.94 0.60 2.41
C GLN A 56 -9.48 0.20 2.66
N ILE A 57 -9.07 0.02 3.92
CA ILE A 57 -7.73 -0.42 4.27
C ILE A 57 -7.42 -1.76 3.60
N LEU A 58 -8.36 -2.71 3.64
CA LEU A 58 -8.16 -4.07 3.14
C LEU A 58 -8.38 -4.20 1.62
N THR A 59 -9.31 -3.42 1.06
CA THR A 59 -9.74 -3.57 -0.35
C THR A 59 -9.12 -2.55 -1.30
N TYR A 60 -8.69 -1.37 -0.84
CA TYR A 60 -8.19 -0.32 -1.75
C TYR A 60 -7.01 -0.80 -2.61
N ARG A 61 -7.14 -0.61 -3.93
CA ARG A 61 -6.13 -0.85 -4.95
C ARG A 61 -5.93 0.47 -5.70
N PRO A 62 -4.82 1.20 -5.46
CA PRO A 62 -4.53 2.40 -6.22
C PRO A 62 -4.33 2.02 -7.69
N ASP A 63 -4.83 2.85 -8.60
CA ASP A 63 -4.37 2.79 -9.97
C ASP A 63 -2.96 3.41 -10.03
N PHE A 64 -1.99 2.62 -10.46
CA PHE A 64 -0.57 3.02 -10.52
C PHE A 64 -0.11 3.27 -11.96
N THR A 65 -1.05 3.50 -12.88
CA THR A 65 -0.69 3.84 -14.24
C THR A 65 0.10 5.14 -14.30
N SER A 66 0.96 5.23 -15.32
CA SER A 66 1.75 6.42 -15.61
C SER A 66 1.39 6.91 -17.00
N THR A 67 1.14 8.21 -17.13
CA THR A 67 0.76 8.84 -18.39
C THR A 67 1.90 9.71 -18.90
N ASP A 68 2.23 9.58 -20.18
CA ASP A 68 3.24 10.43 -20.83
C ASP A 68 2.67 11.81 -21.21
N HIS A 69 3.51 12.63 -21.84
CA HIS A 69 3.15 13.99 -22.28
C HIS A 69 2.18 14.02 -23.48
N LEU A 70 1.93 12.88 -24.13
CA LEU A 70 1.00 12.74 -25.26
C LEU A 70 -0.34 12.11 -24.84
N GLY A 71 -0.49 11.76 -23.57
CA GLY A 71 -1.69 11.11 -23.04
C GLY A 71 -1.68 9.58 -23.13
N ASN A 72 -0.59 8.94 -23.59
CA ASN A 72 -0.52 7.47 -23.56
C ASN A 72 -0.30 7.00 -22.13
N THR A 73 -1.02 5.94 -21.76
CA THR A 73 -1.02 5.41 -20.39
C THR A 73 -0.36 4.04 -20.36
N TYR A 74 0.54 3.86 -19.39
CA TYR A 74 1.35 2.66 -19.19
C TYR A 74 1.06 2.07 -17.81
N ARG A 75 1.25 0.77 -17.63
CA ARG A 75 0.97 0.12 -16.33
C ARG A 75 1.94 0.57 -15.24
N THR A 76 3.15 0.96 -15.62
CA THR A 76 4.18 1.43 -14.68
C THR A 76 5.01 2.57 -15.28
N LYS A 77 5.65 3.37 -14.41
CA LYS A 77 6.66 4.33 -14.83
C LYS A 77 7.80 3.67 -15.61
N SER A 78 8.20 2.45 -15.22
CA SER A 78 9.28 1.71 -15.91
C SER A 78 8.91 1.40 -17.35
N GLU A 79 7.69 0.94 -17.57
CA GLU A 79 7.18 0.64 -18.92
C GLU A 79 7.12 1.91 -19.78
N MET A 80 6.61 3.01 -19.22
CA MET A 80 6.65 4.32 -19.87
C MET A 80 8.07 4.74 -20.22
N CYS A 81 9.01 4.68 -19.26
CA CYS A 81 10.40 5.08 -19.51
C CYS A 81 11.07 4.18 -20.57
N ASN A 82 10.81 2.87 -20.54
CA ASN A 82 11.31 1.92 -21.52
C ASN A 82 10.82 2.23 -22.94
N HIS A 83 9.57 2.66 -23.10
CA HIS A 83 9.03 3.08 -24.39
C HIS A 83 9.85 4.24 -25.01
N TYR A 84 10.34 5.16 -24.19
CA TYR A 84 11.18 6.29 -24.60
C TYR A 84 12.69 5.99 -24.55
N GLY A 85 13.10 4.77 -24.22
CA GLY A 85 14.52 4.39 -24.10
C GLY A 85 15.26 5.08 -22.94
N VAL A 86 14.54 5.51 -21.89
CA VAL A 86 15.11 6.17 -20.72
C VAL A 86 15.13 5.22 -19.53
N MET A 87 16.23 5.22 -18.77
CA MET A 87 16.26 4.49 -17.50
C MET A 87 15.35 5.17 -16.47
N ILE A 88 14.56 4.38 -15.74
CA ILE A 88 13.65 4.91 -14.71
C ILE A 88 14.37 5.79 -13.66
N GLY A 89 15.61 5.45 -13.29
CA GLY A 89 16.42 6.26 -12.37
C GLY A 89 16.73 7.65 -12.93
N THR A 90 17.06 7.73 -14.23
CA THR A 90 17.29 8.99 -14.95
C THR A 90 16.00 9.81 -15.02
N TYR A 91 14.88 9.19 -15.38
CA TYR A 91 13.58 9.85 -15.40
C TYR A 91 13.22 10.43 -14.02
N ASN A 92 13.27 9.62 -12.96
CA ASN A 92 12.98 10.07 -11.60
C ASN A 92 13.90 11.22 -11.16
N SER A 93 15.21 11.14 -11.47
CA SER A 93 16.13 12.23 -11.17
C SER A 93 15.78 13.51 -11.93
N ARG A 94 15.32 13.44 -13.18
CA ARG A 94 14.89 14.60 -13.98
C ARG A 94 13.61 15.22 -13.39
N ILE A 95 12.60 14.41 -13.08
CA ILE A 95 11.35 14.86 -12.44
C ILE A 95 11.64 15.53 -11.08
N ASN A 96 12.50 14.93 -10.25
CA ASN A 96 12.87 15.51 -8.96
C ASN A 96 13.62 16.85 -9.07
N ARG A 97 14.26 17.11 -10.22
CA ARG A 97 14.87 18.40 -10.56
C ARG A 97 13.87 19.40 -11.18
N GLY A 98 12.59 19.05 -11.22
CA GLY A 98 11.51 19.90 -11.74
C GLY A 98 11.37 19.87 -13.26
N TRP A 99 11.93 18.88 -13.97
CA TRP A 99 11.72 18.76 -15.41
C TRP A 99 10.27 18.36 -15.73
N SER A 100 9.74 18.84 -16.86
CA SER A 100 8.46 18.36 -17.39
C SER A 100 8.55 16.87 -17.76
N VAL A 101 7.40 16.18 -17.79
CA VAL A 101 7.32 14.76 -18.18
C VAL A 101 7.87 14.56 -19.59
N GLU A 102 7.56 15.47 -20.52
CA GLU A 102 8.12 15.50 -21.87
C GLU A 102 9.65 15.54 -21.82
N LYS A 103 10.23 16.58 -21.20
CA LYS A 103 11.68 16.77 -21.13
C LYS A 103 12.36 15.61 -20.40
N ALA A 104 11.71 15.05 -19.39
CA ALA A 104 12.21 13.91 -18.63
C ALA A 104 12.30 12.64 -19.49
N LEU A 105 11.31 12.41 -20.38
CA LEU A 105 11.22 11.25 -21.25
C LEU A 105 12.03 11.40 -22.55
N THR A 106 12.07 12.58 -23.15
CA THR A 106 12.72 12.79 -24.46
C THR A 106 14.15 13.32 -24.33
N GLY A 107 14.51 13.90 -23.18
CA GLY A 107 15.79 14.56 -22.98
C GLY A 107 15.96 15.87 -23.75
N LYS A 108 14.92 16.35 -24.43
CA LYS A 108 14.90 17.59 -25.22
C LYS A 108 13.88 18.54 -24.61
N GLU A 109 14.16 19.83 -24.69
CA GLU A 109 13.19 20.88 -24.42
C GLU A 109 12.39 21.09 -25.71
N SER A 110 11.05 21.12 -25.62
CA SER A 110 10.21 21.51 -26.74
C SER A 110 10.57 22.94 -27.09
N THR A 111 11.39 23.12 -28.14
CA THR A 111 11.64 24.44 -28.72
C THR A 111 10.35 24.87 -29.39
N ASN A 112 9.49 25.57 -28.67
CA ASN A 112 8.45 26.39 -29.27
C ASN A 112 9.15 27.59 -29.90
N ASN A 113 9.73 27.37 -31.09
CA ASN A 113 10.09 28.45 -31.99
C ASN A 113 8.82 28.81 -32.76
N GLU A 114 8.07 29.78 -32.24
CA GLU A 114 7.19 30.66 -33.03
C GLU A 114 7.73 32.08 -32.94
#